data_AF-A0A354CW94-F1
#
_entry.id   AF-A0A354CW94-F1
#
_cell.length_a   1.000
_cell.length_b   1.000
_cell.length_c   1.000
_cell.angle_alpha   90.00
_cell.angle_beta   90.00
_cell.angle_gamma   90.00
#
_symmetry.space_group_name_H-M   'P 1'
#
loop_
_entity.id
_entity.type
_entity.pdbx_description
1 polymer ?
#
loop_
_entity_poly.entity_id
_entity_poly.type
_entity_poly.pdbx_seq_one_letter_code
_entity_poly.pdbx_strand_id
1 'polypeptide(L)' 'WTMADYVAMGALSEQAAEFLEACVRARVNLVFSGATSTGKTTLVSVLSAAIPKGERLITIENVSEL' A
#
# COMPACT_ATOMS: atom_id res chain seq x y z
N TRP A 1 -0.02 -9.17 6.23
CA TRP A 1 0.30 -9.14 4.80
C TRP A 1 1.50 -8.25 4.59
N THR A 2 2.36 -8.60 3.65
CA THR A 2 3.54 -7.87 3.20
C THR A 2 3.51 -7.78 1.68
N MET A 3 4.32 -6.92 1.06
CA MET A 3 4.40 -6.90 -0.41
C MET A 3 4.85 -8.24 -0.98
N ALA A 4 5.73 -8.95 -0.28
CA ALA A 4 6.16 -10.30 -0.66
C ALA A 4 4.99 -11.30 -0.68
N ASP A 5 4.04 -11.19 0.25
CA ASP A 5 2.84 -12.05 0.25
C ASP A 5 1.99 -11.84 -1.02
N TYR A 6 1.83 -10.59 -1.47
CA TYR A 6 1.07 -10.28 -2.69
C TYR A 6 1.75 -10.82 -3.95
N VAL A 7 3.09 -10.80 -3.99
CA VAL A 7 3.85 -11.40 -5.09
C VAL A 7 3.75 -12.93 -5.05
N ALA A 8 3.90 -13.54 -3.87
CA ALA A 8 3.81 -15.00 -3.69
C ALA A 8 2.42 -15.54 -4.07
N MET A 9 1.36 -14.77 -3.81
CA MET A 9 -0.01 -15.12 -4.21
C MET A 9 -0.32 -14.88 -5.70
N GLY A 10 0.61 -14.25 -6.45
CA GLY A 10 0.38 -13.84 -7.84
C GLY A 10 -0.61 -12.69 -7.99
N ALA A 11 -0.94 -11.98 -6.90
CA ALA A 11 -1.81 -10.80 -6.94
C ALA A 11 -1.09 -9.58 -7.54
N LEU A 12 0.24 -9.52 -7.39
CA LEU A 12 1.12 -8.55 -8.03
C LEU A 12 2.30 -9.27 -8.66
N SER A 13 2.84 -8.73 -9.75
CA SER A 13 4.20 -9.10 -10.16
C SER A 13 5.23 -8.43 -9.25
N GLU A 14 6.46 -8.97 -9.24
CA GLU A 14 7.58 -8.37 -8.52
C GLU A 14 7.83 -6.92 -8.97
N GLN A 15 7.77 -6.66 -10.28
CA GLN A 15 7.94 -5.32 -10.84
C GLN A 15 6.85 -4.35 -10.40
N ALA A 16 5.59 -4.82 -10.31
CA ALA A 16 4.49 -3.99 -9.84
C ALA A 16 4.64 -3.66 -8.35
N ALA A 17 5.11 -4.60 -7.54
CA ALA A 17 5.39 -4.37 -6.13
C ALA A 17 6.49 -3.32 -5.93
N GLU A 18 7.62 -3.47 -6.62
CA GLU A 18 8.73 -2.51 -6.57
C GLU A 18 8.31 -1.11 -7.04
N PHE A 19 7.52 -1.04 -8.12
CA PHE A 19 6.99 0.22 -8.64
C PHE A 19 6.11 0.95 -7.62
N LEU A 20 5.18 0.25 -6.98
CA LEU A 20 4.29 0.85 -5.98
C LEU A 20 5.08 1.35 -4.76
N GLU A 21 6.05 0.57 -4.27
CA GLU A 21 6.91 1.03 -3.18
C GLU A 21 7.76 2.24 -3.59
N ALA A 22 8.27 2.27 -4.83
CA ALA A 22 9.01 3.43 -5.35
C ALA A 22 8.11 4.68 -5.41
N CYS A 23 6.85 4.53 -5.82
CA CYS A 23 5.86 5.62 -5.79
C CYS A 23 5.64 6.16 -4.38
N VAL A 24 5.52 5.28 -3.37
CA VAL A 24 5.39 5.69 -1.96
C VAL A 24 6.63 6.48 -1.51
N ARG A 25 7.83 5.94 -1.75
CA ARG A 25 9.09 6.62 -1.39
C ARG A 25 9.29 7.95 -2.12
N ALA A 26 8.77 8.06 -3.34
CA ALA A 26 8.80 9.29 -4.13
C ALA A 26 7.66 10.28 -3.81
N ARG A 27 6.79 9.96 -2.84
CA ARG A 27 5.61 10.76 -2.45
C ARG A 27 4.66 11.05 -3.60
N VAL A 28 4.48 10.07 -4.49
CA VAL A 28 3.49 10.14 -5.56
C VAL A 28 2.10 9.97 -4.95
N ASN A 29 1.14 10.78 -5.40
CA ASN A 29 -0.26 10.61 -5.02
C ASN A 29 -0.83 9.34 -5.65
N LEU A 30 -1.26 8.39 -4.83
CA LEU A 30 -1.82 7.11 -5.25
C LEU A 30 -3.30 7.02 -4.85
N VAL A 31 -4.14 6.50 -5.75
CA VAL A 31 -5.56 6.23 -5.49
C VAL A 31 -5.83 4.76 -5.76
N PHE A 32 -6.32 4.04 -4.75
CA PHE A 32 -6.69 2.64 -4.86
C PHE A 32 -8.21 2.52 -5.05
N SER A 33 -8.64 1.93 -6.15
CA SER A 33 -10.05 1.76 -6.52
C SER A 33 -10.41 0.30 -6.76
N GLY A 34 -11.70 -0.05 -6.67
CA GLY A 34 -12.20 -1.42 -6.78
C GLY A 34 -13.43 -1.69 -5.90
N ALA A 35 -14.10 -2.82 -6.12
CA ALA A 35 -15.31 -3.20 -5.37
C ALA A 35 -15.07 -3.31 -3.86
N THR A 36 -16.14 -3.28 -3.05
CA THR A 36 -16.05 -3.48 -1.60
C THR A 36 -15.42 -4.84 -1.27
N SER A 37 -14.64 -4.91 -0.18
CA SER A 37 -13.97 -6.15 0.27
C SER A 37 -12.93 -6.76 -0.67
N THR A 38 -12.36 -5.98 -1.61
CA THR A 38 -11.29 -6.44 -2.53
C THR A 38 -9.86 -6.23 -2.01
N GLY A 39 -9.69 -5.84 -0.74
CA GLY A 39 -8.37 -5.70 -0.12
C GLY A 39 -7.67 -4.35 -0.30
N LYS A 40 -8.38 -3.30 -0.75
CA LYS A 40 -7.80 -1.95 -0.94
C LYS A 40 -7.16 -1.39 0.34
N THR A 41 -7.89 -1.37 1.46
CA THR A 41 -7.37 -0.88 2.75
C THR A 41 -6.17 -1.70 3.20
N THR A 42 -6.23 -3.03 3.01
CA THR A 42 -5.12 -3.92 3.31
C THR A 42 -3.87 -3.59 2.49
N LEU A 43 -4.01 -3.34 1.18
CA LEU A 43 -2.88 -2.96 0.33
C LEU A 43 -2.28 -1.62 0.75
N VAL A 44 -3.11 -0.62 1.10
CA VAL A 44 -2.64 0.67 1.64
C VAL A 44 -1.86 0.47 2.94
N SER A 45 -2.36 -0.39 3.84
CA SER A 45 -1.67 -0.74 5.09
C SER A 45 -0.28 -1.33 4.84
N VAL A 46 -0.19 -2.28 3.91
CA VAL A 46 1.09 -2.89 3.52
C VAL A 46 2.05 -1.86 2.93
N LEU A 47 1.57 -1.02 2.02
CA LEU A 47 2.40 0.02 1.38
C LEU A 47 2.82 1.12 2.35
N SER A 48 2.07 1.34 3.43
CA SER A 48 2.44 2.32 4.46
C SER A 48 3.79 1.97 5.13
N ALA A 49 4.17 0.68 5.16
CA ALA A 49 5.48 0.24 5.64
C ALA A 49 6.65 0.74 4.79
N ALA A 50 6.42 1.15 3.54
CA ALA A 50 7.43 1.73 2.66
C ALA A 50 7.62 3.25 2.87
N ILE A 51 6.82 3.89 3.73
CA ILE A 51 6.95 5.31 4.06
C ILE A 51 8.23 5.53 4.88
N PRO A 52 9.12 6.46 4.49
CA PRO A 52 10.35 6.74 5.24
C PRO A 52 10.08 7.16 6.70
N LYS A 53 10.81 6.59 7.65
CA LYS A 53 10.58 6.77 9.11
C LYS A 53 10.62 8.21 9.63
N GLY A 54 11.22 9.14 8.89
CA GLY A 54 11.29 10.56 9.26
C GLY A 54 10.08 11.38 8.83
N GLU A 55 9.13 10.78 8.12
CA GLU A 55 7.96 11.47 7.60
C GLU A 55 6.81 11.49 8.61
N ARG A 56 6.06 12.59 8.60
CA ARG A 56 4.83 12.69 9.38
C ARG A 56 3.71 11.98 8.62
N LEU A 57 3.19 10.91 9.20
CA LEU A 57 2.00 10.20 8.72
C LEU A 57 0.74 10.80 9.35
N ILE A 58 -0.26 11.13 8.52
CA ILE A 58 -1.59 11.54 8.95
C ILE A 58 -2.58 10.64 8.24
N THR A 59 -3.41 9.93 9.01
CA THR A 59 -4.51 9.12 8.50
C THR A 59 -5.85 9.78 8.85
N ILE A 60 -6.81 9.70 7.94
CA ILE A 60 -8.18 10.17 8.15
C ILE A 60 -9.09 9.00 7.78
N GLU A 61 -9.69 8.38 8.78
CA GLU A 61 -10.53 7.21 8.61
C GLU A 61 -11.81 7.37 9.43
N ASN A 62 -12.89 6.75 8.97
CA ASN A 62 -14.15 6.73 9.73
C ASN A 62 -14.06 5.76 10.92
N VAL A 63 -13.31 4.66 10.76
CA VAL A 63 -12.90 3.70 11.79
C VAL A 63 -11.43 3.41 11.55
N SER A 64 -10.61 3.40 12.61
CA SER A 64 -9.17 3.19 12.49
C SER A 64 -8.87 1.78 11.98
N GLU A 65 -8.27 1.67 10.80
CA GLU A 65 -7.84 0.41 10.17
C GLU A 65 -6.35 0.43 9.77
N LEU A 66 -5.71 1.60 9.80
CA LEU A 66 -4.30 1.84 9.48
C LEU A 66 -3.45 2.21 10.70
#